data_AF-A0A9W8EAT7-F1
#
_entry.id   AF-A0A9W8EAT7-F1
#
_cell.length_a   1.000
_cell.length_b   1.000
_cell.length_c   1.000
_cell.angle_alpha   90.00
_cell.angle_beta   90.00
_cell.angle_gamma   90.00
#
_symmetry.space_group_name_H-M   'P 1'
#
loop_
_entity.id
_entity.type
_entity.pdbx_description
1 polymer ?
#
loop_
_entity_poly.entity_id
_entity_poly.type
_entity_poly.pdbx_seq_one_letter_code
_entity_poly.pdbx_strand_id
1 'polypeptide(L)'
;MTLPNLAARQLKLAELSAKVFGRAFDPQGRRTGEQILRQRLVGKQVASYYPEDPLTFKELQKLYPNEDLVDLEDGARITKLTALKRRGKGAPKK
;
A
#
# COMPACT_ATOMS: atom_id res chain seq x y z
N MET A 1 48.23 26.56 -25.77
CA MET A 1 47.03 26.13 -25.03
C MET A 1 47.43 24.97 -24.13
N THR A 2 47.46 25.18 -22.82
CA THR A 2 47.85 24.14 -21.87
C THR A 2 46.79 23.04 -21.84
N LEU A 3 47.20 21.79 -22.07
CA LEU A 3 46.28 20.65 -22.04
C LEU A 3 45.78 20.48 -20.60
N PRO A 4 44.46 20.35 -20.39
CA PRO A 4 43.94 20.12 -19.05
C PRO A 4 44.45 18.77 -18.52
N ASN A 5 44.79 18.75 -17.24
CA ASN A 5 45.21 17.56 -16.48
C ASN A 5 44.23 16.39 -16.71
N LEU A 6 44.73 15.15 -16.78
CA LEU A 6 43.96 13.91 -16.94
C LEU A 6 42.77 13.84 -15.98
N ALA A 7 42.95 14.20 -14.71
CA ALA A 7 41.89 14.21 -13.70
C ALA A 7 40.72 15.14 -14.06
N ALA A 8 41.02 16.33 -14.61
CA ALA A 8 40.00 17.28 -15.04
C ALA A 8 39.24 16.78 -16.29
N ARG A 9 39.90 16.03 -17.17
CA ARG A 9 39.25 15.38 -18.33
C ARG A 9 38.31 14.26 -17.90
N GLN A 10 38.73 13.45 -16.94
CA GLN A 10 37.89 12.38 -16.38
C GLN A 10 36.63 12.95 -15.69
N LEU A 11 36.76 14.05 -14.94
CA LEU A 11 35.61 14.72 -14.34
C LEU A 11 34.62 15.25 -15.40
N LYS A 12 35.12 15.85 -16.49
CA LYS A 12 34.27 16.30 -17.61
C LYS A 12 33.55 15.15 -18.30
N LEU A 13 34.22 14.00 -18.47
CA LEU A 13 33.61 12.81 -19.04
C LEU A 13 32.50 12.25 -18.13
N ALA A 14 32.76 12.20 -16.82
CA ALA A 14 31.77 11.80 -15.83
C ALA A 14 30.55 12.74 -15.83
N GLU A 15 30.78 14.06 -15.86
CA GLU A 15 29.73 15.07 -15.96
C GLU A 15 28.89 14.91 -17.24
N LEU A 16 29.56 14.68 -18.39
CA LEU A 16 28.89 14.48 -19.68
C LEU A 16 28.05 13.19 -19.67
N SER A 17 28.58 12.10 -19.12
CA SER A 17 27.83 10.84 -18.98
C SER A 17 26.59 11.02 -18.10
N ALA A 18 26.71 11.75 -16.99
CA ALA A 18 25.59 12.00 -16.10
C ALA A 18 24.50 12.84 -16.79
N LYS A 19 24.90 13.84 -17.60
CA LYS A 19 23.98 14.62 -18.45
C LYS A 19 23.27 13.76 -19.49
N VAL A 20 24.00 12.87 -20.18
CA VAL A 20 23.43 11.96 -21.19
C VAL A 20 22.39 11.01 -20.59
N PHE A 21 22.67 10.47 -19.39
CA PHE A 21 21.79 9.49 -18.74
C PHE A 21 20.84 10.08 -17.69
N GLY A 22 20.75 11.42 -17.58
CA GLY A 22 19.89 12.09 -16.61
C GLY A 22 20.19 11.73 -15.15
N ARG A 23 21.46 11.48 -14.81
CA ARG A 23 21.90 11.18 -13.44
C ARG A 23 22.40 12.45 -12.76
N ALA A 24 22.23 12.54 -11.44
CA ALA A 24 22.89 13.57 -10.66
C ALA A 24 24.42 13.31 -10.62
N PHE A 25 25.21 14.37 -10.68
CA PHE A 25 26.67 14.33 -10.59
C PHE A 25 27.13 15.22 -9.43
N ASP A 26 27.77 14.62 -8.42
CA ASP A 26 28.39 15.34 -7.30
C ASP A 26 29.89 15.01 -7.20
N PRO A 27 30.78 15.92 -7.64
CA PRO A 27 32.23 15.71 -7.57
C PRO A 27 32.79 15.87 -6.15
N GLN A 28 32.03 16.44 -5.21
CA GLN A 28 32.47 16.77 -3.85
C GLN A 28 31.99 15.74 -2.81
N GLY A 29 31.19 14.75 -3.23
CA GLY A 29 30.75 13.64 -2.38
C GLY A 29 29.89 14.07 -1.19
N ARG A 30 29.06 15.11 -1.35
CA ARG A 30 28.17 15.59 -0.30
C ARG A 30 26.96 14.68 -0.15
N ARG A 31 26.38 14.68 1.05
CA ARG A 31 25.13 13.97 1.35
C ARG A 31 23.94 14.80 0.88
N THR A 32 23.54 14.65 -0.38
CA THR A 32 22.40 15.36 -1.00
C THR A 32 21.04 14.71 -0.74
N GLY A 33 21.00 13.50 -0.15
CA GLY A 33 19.76 12.76 0.12
C GLY A 33 19.18 12.02 -1.09
N GLU A 34 19.90 11.99 -2.22
CA GLU A 34 19.45 11.31 -3.45
C GLU A 34 19.12 9.82 -3.23
N GLN A 35 19.81 9.15 -2.30
CA GLN A 35 19.52 7.77 -1.91
C GLN A 35 18.07 7.59 -1.45
N ILE A 36 17.54 8.53 -0.67
CA ILE A 36 16.16 8.46 -0.15
C ILE A 36 15.17 8.67 -1.29
N LEU A 37 15.44 9.61 -2.20
CA LEU A 37 14.56 9.88 -3.35
C LEU A 37 14.56 8.75 -4.38
N ARG A 38 15.67 8.03 -4.53
CA ARG A 38 15.79 6.86 -5.41
C ARG A 38 15.11 5.62 -4.85
N GLN A 39 14.80 5.57 -3.55
CA GLN A 39 14.09 4.43 -2.98
C GLN A 39 12.70 4.33 -3.61
N ARG A 40 12.34 3.10 -4.01
CA ARG A 40 11.00 2.83 -4.54
C ARG A 40 9.99 2.95 -3.41
N LEU A 41 8.88 3.63 -3.68
CA LEU A 41 7.77 3.73 -2.75
C LEU A 41 7.12 2.34 -2.56
N VAL A 42 6.99 1.90 -1.30
CA VAL A 42 6.44 0.59 -0.94
C VAL A 42 4.96 0.68 -0.52
N GLY A 43 4.41 1.89 -0.44
CA GLY A 43 3.08 2.15 0.15
C GLY A 43 1.96 1.27 -0.40
N LYS A 44 1.90 1.04 -1.72
CA LYS A 44 0.87 0.17 -2.33
C LYS A 44 0.99 -1.28 -1.86
N GLN A 45 2.21 -1.81 -1.74
CA GLN A 45 2.44 -3.19 -1.28
C GLN A 45 2.03 -3.37 0.19
N VAL A 46 2.29 -2.36 1.02
CA VAL A 46 1.90 -2.37 2.43
C VAL A 46 0.39 -2.22 2.58
N ALA A 47 -0.24 -1.36 1.78
CA ALA A 47 -1.69 -1.17 1.81
C ALA A 47 -2.45 -2.44 1.42
N SER A 48 -1.94 -3.22 0.46
CA SER A 48 -2.53 -4.49 0.02
C SER A 48 -2.19 -5.68 0.93
N TYR A 49 -1.81 -5.46 2.20
CA TYR A 49 -1.45 -6.53 3.11
C TYR A 49 -2.62 -7.48 3.41
N TYR A 50 -3.80 -6.92 3.64
CA TYR A 50 -5.04 -7.70 3.70
C TYR A 50 -5.72 -7.66 2.32
N PRO A 51 -6.12 -8.81 1.77
CA PRO A 51 -6.93 -8.82 0.56
C PRO A 51 -8.27 -8.16 0.86
N GLU A 52 -8.79 -7.40 -0.11
CA GLU A 52 -10.16 -6.91 -0.05
C GLU A 52 -11.10 -8.09 -0.30
N ASP A 53 -12.17 -8.19 0.51
CA ASP A 53 -13.21 -9.17 0.26
C ASP A 53 -13.89 -8.82 -1.07
N PRO A 54 -13.93 -9.75 -2.05
CA PRO A 54 -14.41 -9.43 -3.39
C PRO A 54 -15.93 -9.16 -3.41
N LEU A 55 -16.67 -9.68 -2.43
CA LEU A 55 -18.10 -9.53 -2.35
C LEU A 55 -18.61 -9.80 -0.93
N THR A 56 -19.41 -8.88 -0.41
CA THR A 56 -20.11 -9.07 0.88
C THR A 56 -21.42 -9.82 0.66
N PHE A 57 -21.91 -10.59 1.64
CA PHE A 57 -23.23 -11.25 1.55
C PHE A 57 -24.39 -10.29 1.27
N LYS A 58 -24.30 -9.06 1.78
CA LYS A 58 -25.27 -7.99 1.48
C LYS A 58 -25.25 -7.56 0.01
N GLU A 59 -24.10 -7.61 -0.63
CA GLU A 59 -23.96 -7.29 -2.05
C GLU A 59 -24.48 -8.45 -2.90
N LEU A 60 -24.25 -9.70 -2.48
CA LEU A 60 -24.88 -10.89 -3.09
C LEU A 60 -26.41 -10.80 -3.07
N GLN A 61 -27.02 -10.45 -1.94
CA GLN A 61 -28.47 -10.27 -1.84
C GLN A 61 -29.00 -9.17 -2.77
N LYS A 62 -28.23 -8.09 -2.98
CA LYS A 62 -28.61 -7.03 -3.92
C LYS A 62 -28.52 -7.47 -5.38
N LEU A 63 -27.54 -8.32 -5.72
CA LEU A 63 -27.35 -8.85 -7.07
C LEU A 63 -28.44 -9.86 -7.44
N TYR A 64 -28.93 -10.65 -6.48
CA TYR A 64 -29.95 -11.67 -6.68
C TYR A 64 -31.16 -11.43 -5.78
N PRO A 65 -31.95 -10.37 -6.01
CA PRO A 65 -33.09 -10.03 -5.14
C PRO A 65 -34.24 -11.03 -5.23
N ASN A 66 -34.28 -11.88 -6.27
CA ASN A 66 -35.30 -12.89 -6.47
C ASN A 66 -34.99 -14.21 -5.75
N GLU A 67 -33.75 -14.37 -5.27
CA GLU A 67 -33.32 -15.55 -4.53
C GLU A 67 -33.35 -15.20 -3.04
N ASP A 68 -34.06 -16.00 -2.23
CA ASP A 68 -34.15 -15.81 -0.78
C ASP A 68 -32.84 -16.27 -0.09
N LEU A 69 -31.75 -15.54 -0.35
CA LEU A 69 -30.44 -15.80 0.23
C LEU A 69 -30.43 -15.46 1.73
N VAL A 70 -30.18 -16.47 2.57
CA VAL A 70 -30.10 -16.33 4.03
C VAL A 70 -28.67 -16.51 4.53
N ASP A 71 -28.19 -15.57 5.33
CA ASP A 71 -26.91 -15.69 6.03
C ASP A 71 -27.10 -16.58 7.27
N LEU A 72 -26.53 -17.78 7.23
CA LEU A 72 -26.65 -18.77 8.30
C LEU A 72 -25.91 -18.35 9.57
N GLU A 73 -24.75 -17.69 9.45
CA GLU A 73 -23.96 -17.26 10.60
C GLU A 73 -24.66 -16.11 11.33
N ASP A 74 -25.19 -15.16 10.56
CA ASP A 74 -25.94 -14.04 11.11
C ASP A 74 -27.28 -14.51 11.72
N GLY A 75 -27.95 -15.48 11.09
CA GLY A 75 -29.13 -16.15 11.65
C GLY A 75 -28.82 -16.85 12.99
N ALA A 76 -27.72 -17.61 13.07
CA ALA A 76 -27.27 -18.26 14.29
C ALA A 76 -26.91 -17.24 15.39
N ARG A 77 -26.29 -16.11 15.02
CA ARG A 77 -26.01 -15.01 15.95
C ARG A 77 -27.30 -14.42 16.52
N ILE A 78 -28.31 -14.18 15.69
CA ILE A 78 -29.61 -13.66 16.13
C ILE A 78 -30.30 -14.63 17.07
N THR A 79 -30.38 -15.92 16.71
CA THR A 79 -31.01 -16.94 17.58
C THR A 79 -30.30 -17.03 18.92
N LYS A 80 -28.97 -17.03 18.96
CA LYS A 80 -28.18 -16.98 20.20
C LYS A 80 -28.51 -15.74 21.05
N LEU A 81 -28.57 -14.56 20.44
CA LEU A 81 -28.91 -13.32 21.14
C LEU A 81 -30.34 -13.36 21.71
N THR A 82 -31.31 -13.88 20.96
CA THR A 82 -32.69 -14.03 21.46
C THR A 82 -32.77 -15.00 22.64
N ALA A 83 -32.03 -16.12 22.58
CA ALA A 83 -31.96 -17.09 23.68
C ALA A 83 -31.33 -16.49 24.94
N LEU A 84 -30.27 -15.68 24.81
CA LEU A 84 -29.64 -14.99 25.94
C LEU A 84 -30.57 -13.97 26.58
N LYS A 85 -31.27 -13.16 25.77
CA LYS A 85 -32.27 -12.20 26.25
C LYS A 85 -33.40 -12.90 27.01
N ARG A 86 -33.92 -14.02 26.49
CA ARG A 86 -34.96 -14.82 27.17
C ARG A 86 -34.55 -15.31 28.55
N ARG A 87 -33.25 -15.59 28.75
CA ARG A 87 -32.70 -16.07 30.03
C ARG A 87 -32.26 -14.94 30.98
N GLY A 88 -32.52 -13.68 30.65
CA GLY A 88 -32.02 -12.52 31.41
C GLY A 88 -30.51 -12.35 31.35
N LYS A 89 -29.81 -13.09 30.45
CA LYS A 89 -28.37 -13.03 30.23
C LYS A 89 -28.02 -12.14 29.02
N GLY A 90 -28.90 -11.22 28.69
CA GLY A 90 -28.65 -10.22 27.65
C GLY A 90 -27.52 -9.30 28.07
N ALA A 91 -26.82 -8.73 27.09
CA ALA A 91 -25.88 -7.64 27.37
C ALA A 91 -26.63 -6.50 28.09
N PRO A 92 -26.02 -5.87 29.12
CA PRO A 92 -26.60 -4.72 29.78
C PRO A 92 -26.77 -3.57 28.77
N LYS A 93 -27.62 -2.59 29.13
CA LYS A 93 -27.76 -1.37 28.34
C LYS A 93 -26.41 -0.64 28.34
N LYS A 94 -25.91 -0.33 27.13
CA LYS A 94 -24.70 0.48 26.94
C LYS A 94 -24.90 1.89 27.50
#